data_AF-A0A8H4A2M1-F1
#
_entry.id   AF-A0A8H4A2M1-F1
#
_cell.length_a   1.000
_cell.length_b   1.000
_cell.length_c   1.000
_cell.angle_alpha   90.00
_cell.angle_beta   90.00
_cell.angle_gamma   90.00
#
_symmetry.space_group_name_H-M   'P 1'
#
loop_
_entity.id
_entity.type
_entity.pdbx_description
1 polymer ?
#
loop_
_entity_poly.entity_id
_entity_poly.type
_entity_poly.pdbx_seq_one_letter_code
_entity_poly.pdbx_strand_id
1 'polypeptide(L)'
;MKLTCPTLLLKKIMTQTDNNNQNIKTPLIVDNSTNDDDSTINIIDDHNINTSAASTRYPAIVLLGHTGSGKSTLGNWLLGNYGCEGPFESDSSCEPVTTQCQPALIKIHDRLFELIDTPGVFDTEADIMREETLEKIADVIYHCSYGIQAIIFVVDITQRQPFKNTMRIIQGFLGEAALDHMIVAFTHATKDQTERDQILNLTREMKELLSSVNNRWVISPNPDIFREDNDVVLNNMVKAKTMIDEFQNAYTTATFNKVRDAADKRAEALRAAKYSCFKLDTKVILENKKVVPMSLVRVGDRVCCGAINGKLKFSEVYLIAHYSSESMTEFLKVEFTTPDGIKGSLLLTPEHHIIINNTFDYAKNICPYTSKIQVLIGTQLVQAHVENVSTEYHKGYISIFTRSGTIIADNIICSCYAMCPPYQNIIHFSLYPLQIFSVFKKLTNDNNEKIHPYLEFLKNRYENINSLLGKTRLLIK
;
A
#
# COMPACT_ATOMS: atom_id res chain seq x y z
N MET A 1 -13.89 21.97 20.27
CA MET A 1 -14.49 22.44 19.01
C MET A 1 -14.78 21.19 18.19
N LYS A 2 -16.05 20.81 17.99
CA LYS A 2 -16.37 19.67 17.11
C LYS A 2 -15.95 20.10 15.69
N LEU A 3 -15.01 19.39 15.07
CA LEU A 3 -14.70 19.54 13.63
C LEU A 3 -16.04 19.59 12.89
N THR A 4 -16.35 20.72 12.27
CA THR A 4 -17.70 21.05 11.78
C THR A 4 -18.13 20.26 10.55
N CYS A 5 -17.30 19.33 10.06
CA CYS A 5 -17.72 18.33 9.09
C CYS A 5 -16.85 17.06 9.20
N PRO A 6 -17.12 16.15 10.17
CA PRO A 6 -16.42 14.87 10.28
C PRO A 6 -16.53 14.06 8.98
N THR A 7 -17.62 14.26 8.23
CA THR A 7 -17.87 13.65 6.92
C THR A 7 -16.88 14.08 5.84
N LEU A 8 -16.46 15.36 5.83
CA LEU A 8 -15.51 15.88 4.83
C LEU A 8 -14.10 15.35 5.09
N LEU A 9 -13.65 15.35 6.35
CA LEU A 9 -12.35 14.79 6.73
C LEU A 9 -12.32 13.29 6.45
N LEU A 10 -13.37 12.56 6.80
CA LEU A 10 -13.48 11.13 6.48
C LEU A 10 -13.45 10.87 4.97
N LYS A 11 -14.14 11.69 4.17
CA LYS A 11 -14.07 11.62 2.70
C LYS A 11 -12.65 11.84 2.18
N LYS A 12 -11.92 12.84 2.71
CA LYS A 12 -10.52 13.12 2.34
C LYS A 12 -9.57 11.99 2.72
N ILE A 13 -9.75 11.38 3.89
CA ILE A 13 -8.95 10.21 4.30
C ILE A 13 -9.18 9.03 3.35
N MET A 14 -10.44 8.80 2.95
CA MET A 14 -10.76 7.74 1.99
C MET A 14 -10.14 8.02 0.62
N THR A 15 -10.12 9.28 0.16
CA THR A 15 -9.44 9.66 -1.09
C THR A 15 -7.91 9.57 -1.02
N GLN A 16 -7.27 9.80 0.13
CA GLN A 16 -5.81 9.57 0.26
C GLN A 16 -5.44 8.08 0.13
N THR A 17 -6.33 7.21 0.59
CA THR A 17 -6.22 5.77 0.37
C THR A 17 -6.26 5.42 -1.14
N ASP A 18 -6.91 6.27 -1.97
CA ASP A 18 -6.90 6.15 -3.44
C ASP A 18 -5.56 6.56 -4.07
N ASN A 19 -4.94 7.64 -3.60
CA ASN A 19 -3.76 8.25 -4.24
C ASN A 19 -2.43 7.61 -3.83
N ASN A 20 -2.22 7.30 -2.55
CA ASN A 20 -0.91 6.84 -2.04
C ASN A 20 -0.52 5.42 -2.50
N ASN A 21 -1.48 4.64 -3.01
CA ASN A 21 -1.20 3.34 -3.62
C ASN A 21 -0.61 3.42 -5.04
N GLN A 22 -0.48 4.62 -5.63
CA GLN A 22 0.08 4.81 -6.98
C GLN A 22 1.54 5.31 -6.98
N ASN A 23 2.06 5.85 -5.87
CA ASN A 23 3.41 6.41 -5.76
C ASN A 23 4.15 5.85 -4.53
N ILE A 24 4.75 4.66 -4.66
CA ILE A 24 5.56 4.06 -3.58
C ILE A 24 7.04 4.29 -3.89
N LYS A 25 7.69 5.24 -3.20
CA LYS A 25 9.15 5.30 -3.09
C LYS A 25 9.61 4.23 -2.07
N THR A 26 10.71 3.54 -2.36
CA THR A 26 11.29 2.50 -1.49
C THR A 26 11.78 3.10 -0.16
N PRO A 27 11.39 2.54 1.01
CA PRO A 27 11.89 2.99 2.29
C PRO A 27 13.36 2.56 2.49
N LEU A 28 14.17 3.46 3.03
CA LEU A 28 15.54 3.21 3.47
C LEU A 28 15.52 2.55 4.86
N ILE A 29 16.30 1.47 5.04
CA ILE A 29 16.50 0.79 6.33
C ILE A 29 17.85 1.25 6.87
N VAL A 30 17.89 1.81 8.08
CA VAL A 30 19.13 2.17 8.78
C VAL A 30 19.20 1.34 10.07
N ASP A 31 20.20 0.47 10.18
CA ASP A 31 20.43 -0.39 11.34
C ASP A 31 21.69 0.14 12.08
N ASN A 32 21.50 0.77 13.24
CA ASN A 32 22.61 1.26 14.07
C ASN A 32 22.79 0.30 15.26
N SER A 33 23.53 -0.79 15.02
CA SER A 33 24.10 -1.61 16.09
C SER A 33 25.59 -1.81 15.84
N THR A 34 26.44 -1.11 16.59
CA THR A 34 27.85 -1.47 16.74
C THR A 34 28.24 -1.38 18.21
N ASN A 35 28.57 -2.53 18.79
CA ASN A 35 29.57 -2.62 19.85
C ASN A 35 30.88 -3.03 19.17
N ASP A 36 31.90 -2.22 19.39
CA ASP A 36 33.35 -2.43 19.35
C ASP A 36 34.03 -3.10 18.14
N ASP A 37 35.02 -2.36 17.63
CA ASP A 37 36.22 -2.77 16.87
C ASP A 37 36.02 -3.44 15.50
N ASP A 38 35.85 -2.63 14.45
CA ASP A 38 36.77 -2.52 13.29
C ASP A 38 36.12 -1.65 12.19
N SER A 39 36.88 -0.75 11.59
CA SER A 39 36.41 0.22 10.60
C SER A 39 36.16 -0.44 9.23
N THR A 40 34.96 -0.98 9.03
CA THR A 40 34.40 -1.29 7.70
C THR A 40 32.90 -1.07 7.71
N ILE A 41 32.42 -0.15 6.86
CA ILE A 41 31.01 0.00 6.49
C ILE A 41 30.60 -1.32 5.82
N ASN A 42 29.99 -2.23 6.58
CA ASN A 42 29.38 -3.42 6.02
C ASN A 42 28.04 -3.02 5.40
N ILE A 43 28.06 -2.79 4.09
CA ILE A 43 26.86 -2.88 3.25
C ILE A 43 26.36 -4.31 3.42
N ILE A 44 25.24 -4.47 4.13
CA ILE A 44 24.60 -5.78 4.28
C ILE A 44 24.16 -6.23 2.87
N ASP A 45 24.68 -7.38 2.44
CA ASP A 45 24.35 -8.01 1.18
C ASP A 45 22.84 -8.21 1.02
N ASP A 46 22.37 -7.80 -0.16
CA ASP A 46 21.01 -7.66 -0.70
C ASP A 46 20.14 -8.95 -0.77
N HIS A 47 20.38 -9.97 0.07
CA HIS A 47 19.86 -11.31 -0.18
C HIS A 47 18.85 -11.90 0.81
N ASN A 48 18.28 -11.15 1.77
CA ASN A 48 17.22 -11.75 2.61
C ASN A 48 16.14 -10.83 3.21
N ILE A 49 15.84 -9.69 2.59
CA ILE A 49 14.62 -8.94 2.90
C ILE A 49 13.72 -9.00 1.68
N ASN A 50 12.67 -9.83 1.78
CA ASN A 50 11.58 -9.90 0.80
C ASN A 50 11.04 -8.48 0.53
N THR A 51 11.43 -7.92 -0.60
CA THR A 51 10.95 -6.67 -1.18
C THR A 51 9.52 -6.86 -1.66
N SER A 52 8.60 -6.94 -0.70
CA SER A 52 7.18 -6.71 -0.89
C SER A 52 6.95 -5.22 -0.64
N ALA A 53 6.84 -4.43 -1.71
CA ALA A 53 6.28 -3.08 -1.68
C ALA A 53 4.78 -3.13 -1.32
N ALA A 54 4.51 -3.46 -0.05
CA ALA A 54 3.24 -3.33 0.62
C ALA A 54 3.41 -2.22 1.66
N SER A 55 2.39 -1.38 1.85
CA SER A 55 2.32 -0.46 3.01
C SER A 55 2.79 -1.22 4.26
N THR A 56 3.90 -0.77 4.85
CA THR A 56 4.50 -1.43 6.00
C THR A 56 3.59 -1.23 7.21
N ARG A 57 3.15 -2.33 7.82
CA ARG A 57 2.12 -2.38 8.86
C ARG A 57 2.69 -2.13 10.26
N TYR A 58 3.53 -1.12 10.42
CA TYR A 58 4.16 -0.82 11.70
C TYR A 58 3.44 0.32 12.43
N PRO A 59 3.43 0.34 13.77
CA PRO A 59 2.95 1.50 14.50
C PRO A 59 3.77 2.76 14.17
N ALA A 60 3.08 3.90 14.14
CA ALA A 60 3.69 5.16 13.77
C ALA A 60 4.36 5.87 14.96
N ILE A 61 5.47 6.53 14.70
CA ILE A 61 6.04 7.61 15.51
C ILE A 61 5.83 8.89 14.70
N VAL A 62 5.00 9.81 15.19
CA VAL A 62 4.57 10.97 14.40
C VAL A 62 5.23 12.23 14.93
N LEU A 63 5.94 12.95 14.06
CA LEU A 63 6.52 14.25 14.37
C LEU A 63 5.48 15.34 14.09
N LEU A 64 5.11 16.12 15.10
CA LEU A 64 4.11 17.19 14.99
C LEU A 64 4.70 18.52 15.47
N GLY A 65 4.22 19.64 14.94
CA GLY A 65 4.72 20.96 15.32
C GLY A 65 4.54 21.99 14.22
N HIS A 66 4.76 23.26 14.56
CA HIS A 66 4.66 24.38 13.62
C HIS A 66 5.68 24.28 12.49
N THR A 67 5.42 25.02 11.41
CA THR A 67 6.41 25.18 10.34
C THR A 67 7.68 25.82 10.89
N GLY A 68 8.84 25.28 10.52
CA GLY A 68 10.15 25.75 11.00
C GLY A 68 10.52 25.32 12.41
N SER A 69 9.71 24.50 13.10
CA SER A 69 10.04 24.06 14.47
C SER A 69 11.19 23.04 14.55
N GLY A 70 11.67 22.49 13.42
CA GLY A 70 12.77 21.53 13.36
C GLY A 70 12.36 20.05 13.36
N LYS A 71 11.14 19.72 12.90
CA LYS A 71 10.63 18.34 12.81
C LYS A 71 11.51 17.43 11.96
N SER A 72 11.77 17.81 10.71
CA SER A 72 12.58 17.04 9.75
C SER A 72 13.99 16.81 10.28
N THR A 73 14.62 17.84 10.86
CA THR A 73 15.94 17.74 11.52
C THR A 73 15.94 16.73 12.65
N LEU A 74 14.94 16.77 13.55
CA LEU A 74 14.81 15.77 14.62
C LEU A 74 14.54 14.36 14.07
N GLY A 75 13.73 14.25 13.02
CA GLY A 75 13.47 12.97 12.37
C GLY A 75 14.74 12.33 11.81
N ASN A 76 15.58 13.13 11.15
CA ASN A 76 16.88 12.71 10.66
C ASN A 76 17.79 12.27 11.82
N TRP A 77 17.86 13.06 12.92
CA TRP A 77 18.60 12.67 14.12
C TRP A 77 18.15 11.32 14.70
N LEU A 78 16.85 11.05 14.76
CA LEU A 78 16.31 9.78 15.26
C LEU A 78 16.70 8.60 14.37
N LEU A 79 16.74 8.81 13.06
CA LEU A 79 17.15 7.80 12.07
C LEU A 79 18.67 7.55 12.06
N GLY A 80 19.46 8.42 12.69
CA GLY A 80 20.92 8.35 12.61
C GLY A 80 21.45 8.76 11.24
N ASN A 81 20.65 9.49 10.46
CA ASN A 81 21.08 10.12 9.21
C ASN A 81 21.19 11.61 9.45
N TYR A 82 22.17 12.25 8.81
CA TYR A 82 22.63 13.52 9.29
C TYR A 82 22.83 14.54 8.16
N GLY A 83 22.47 15.80 8.41
CA GLY A 83 22.47 16.86 7.40
C GLY A 83 21.40 16.70 6.30
N CYS A 84 21.58 17.39 5.16
CA CYS A 84 20.70 17.36 3.99
C CYS A 84 20.64 15.98 3.26
N GLU A 85 21.32 14.96 3.78
CA GLU A 85 21.35 13.60 3.22
C GLU A 85 20.34 12.64 3.91
N GLY A 86 19.64 13.12 4.94
CA GLY A 86 18.57 12.37 5.58
C GLY A 86 17.33 12.18 4.69
N PRO A 87 16.49 11.16 4.97
CA PRO A 87 15.30 10.89 4.16
C PRO A 87 14.22 11.97 4.33
N PHE A 88 14.33 12.83 5.34
CA PHE A 88 13.49 14.02 5.48
C PHE A 88 14.21 15.25 4.95
N GLU A 89 13.60 15.89 3.97
CA GLU A 89 14.16 17.07 3.32
C GLU A 89 14.18 18.25 4.32
N SER A 90 15.38 18.70 4.70
CA SER A 90 15.58 19.81 5.64
C SER A 90 16.54 20.85 5.06
N ASP A 91 16.09 21.67 4.10
CA ASP A 91 16.97 22.65 3.47
C ASP A 91 16.90 24.06 4.09
N SER A 92 18.10 24.63 4.25
CA SER A 92 18.40 26.02 4.62
C SER A 92 18.29 27.03 3.45
N SER A 93 17.70 26.64 2.31
CA SER A 93 17.49 27.50 1.14
C SER A 93 16.01 27.72 0.85
N CYS A 94 15.62 29.00 0.72
CA CYS A 94 14.27 29.48 0.42
C CYS A 94 13.62 28.80 -0.80
N GLU A 95 12.69 27.86 -0.57
CA GLU A 95 11.34 27.68 -1.17
C GLU A 95 10.75 26.29 -0.75
N PRO A 96 9.42 26.10 -0.69
CA PRO A 96 8.71 25.75 0.55
C PRO A 96 8.74 24.28 0.99
N VAL A 97 8.86 24.12 2.31
CA VAL A 97 8.02 23.34 3.25
C VAL A 97 7.50 21.99 2.74
N THR A 98 7.86 20.88 3.41
CA THR A 98 7.20 19.56 3.30
C THR A 98 5.70 19.73 3.05
N THR A 99 5.24 19.35 1.85
CA THR A 99 3.84 19.54 1.42
C THR A 99 2.98 18.31 1.70
N GLN A 100 3.61 17.15 1.92
CA GLN A 100 3.01 15.84 2.24
C GLN A 100 3.79 15.18 3.38
N CYS A 101 3.21 14.17 4.03
CA CYS A 101 3.93 13.39 5.03
C CYS A 101 5.08 12.61 4.38
N GLN A 102 6.22 12.53 5.06
CA GLN A 102 7.36 11.73 4.63
C GLN A 102 7.56 10.59 5.62
N PRO A 103 7.29 9.32 5.22
CA PRO A 103 7.53 8.16 6.07
C PRO A 103 8.95 7.60 5.92
N ALA A 104 9.53 7.14 7.02
CA ALA A 104 10.76 6.35 7.05
C ALA A 104 10.64 5.19 8.06
N LEU A 105 11.36 4.10 7.84
CA LEU A 105 11.40 3.01 8.82
C LEU A 105 12.48 3.29 9.85
N ILE A 106 12.14 3.13 11.13
CA ILE A 106 13.08 3.23 12.23
C ILE A 106 13.00 1.98 13.10
N LYS A 107 14.16 1.46 13.50
CA LYS A 107 14.27 0.40 14.48
C LYS A 107 14.70 1.01 15.81
N ILE A 108 13.92 0.76 16.85
CA ILE A 108 14.24 1.15 18.23
C ILE A 108 14.27 -0.13 19.03
N HIS A 109 15.44 -0.46 19.58
CA HIS A 109 15.73 -1.78 20.14
C HIS A 109 15.36 -2.90 19.13
N ASP A 110 14.46 -3.80 19.49
CA ASP A 110 14.03 -4.92 18.63
C ASP A 110 12.69 -4.66 17.92
N ARG A 111 12.20 -3.42 17.92
CA ARG A 111 10.88 -3.05 17.38
C ARG A 111 11.03 -2.09 16.19
N LEU A 112 10.27 -2.38 15.13
CA LEU A 112 10.19 -1.54 13.93
C LEU A 112 8.98 -0.61 14.02
N PHE A 113 9.19 0.63 13.61
CA PHE A 113 8.19 1.69 13.58
C PHE A 113 8.27 2.47 12.27
N GLU A 114 7.17 3.12 11.93
CA GLU A 114 7.13 4.09 10.84
C GLU A 114 7.29 5.50 11.42
N LEU A 115 8.43 6.14 11.20
CA LEU A 115 8.68 7.53 11.58
C LEU A 115 8.10 8.46 10.51
N ILE A 116 7.16 9.30 10.90
CA ILE A 116 6.42 10.18 10.00
C ILE A 116 6.82 11.63 10.27
N ASP A 117 7.54 12.25 9.34
CA ASP A 117 7.66 13.71 9.31
C ASP A 117 6.39 14.30 8.68
N THR A 118 5.85 15.34 9.31
CA THR A 118 4.57 15.92 8.90
C THR A 118 4.74 17.34 8.40
N PRO A 119 3.94 17.76 7.40
CA PRO A 119 3.85 19.16 7.05
C PRO A 119 3.36 19.99 8.24
N GLY A 120 3.71 21.27 8.30
CA GLY A 120 3.13 22.17 9.32
C GLY A 120 1.61 22.19 9.25
N VAL A 121 0.95 21.68 10.29
CA VAL A 121 -0.53 21.55 10.36
C VAL A 121 -1.17 22.52 11.35
N PHE A 122 -0.37 23.32 12.08
CA PHE A 122 -0.84 24.11 13.22
C PHE A 122 -0.53 25.61 13.16
N ASP A 123 -0.10 26.16 12.03
CA ASP A 123 0.44 27.52 11.97
C ASP A 123 -0.56 28.61 12.40
N THR A 124 -1.86 28.48 12.10
CA THR A 124 -2.92 29.29 12.71
C THR A 124 -4.25 28.54 12.87
N GLU A 125 -5.13 29.00 13.77
CA GLU A 125 -6.47 28.40 13.97
C GLU A 125 -7.38 28.55 12.74
N ALA A 126 -7.22 29.64 11.98
CA ALA A 126 -7.97 29.90 10.75
C ALA A 126 -7.58 28.92 9.63
N ASP A 127 -6.36 28.38 9.68
CA ASP A 127 -5.84 27.49 8.65
C ASP A 127 -6.43 26.09 8.69
N ILE A 128 -6.92 25.64 9.84
CA ILE A 128 -7.41 24.26 10.04
C ILE A 128 -8.67 23.96 9.23
N MET A 129 -9.45 25.00 8.91
CA MET A 129 -10.66 24.88 8.09
C MET A 129 -10.39 25.05 6.60
N ARG A 130 -9.14 25.33 6.21
CA ARG A 130 -8.74 25.35 4.79
C ARG A 130 -8.68 23.92 4.27
N GLU A 131 -9.14 23.75 3.03
CA GLU A 131 -9.23 22.46 2.37
C GLU A 131 -7.86 21.73 2.29
N GLU A 132 -6.78 22.50 2.10
CA GLU A 132 -5.39 22.05 2.08
C GLU A 132 -4.93 21.49 3.43
N THR A 133 -5.32 22.12 4.55
CA THR A 133 -4.94 21.66 5.89
C THR A 133 -5.68 20.38 6.27
N LEU A 134 -6.94 20.24 5.84
CA LEU A 134 -7.69 18.99 6.00
C LEU A 134 -7.06 17.83 5.22
N GLU A 135 -6.45 18.10 4.07
CA GLU A 135 -5.69 17.09 3.30
C GLU A 135 -4.44 16.63 4.04
N LYS A 136 -3.68 17.57 4.63
CA LYS A 136 -2.50 17.26 5.46
C LYS A 136 -2.89 16.44 6.69
N ILE A 137 -3.98 16.81 7.38
CA ILE A 137 -4.49 16.05 8.53
C ILE A 137 -4.94 14.64 8.10
N ALA A 138 -5.63 14.53 6.96
CA ALA A 138 -6.06 13.24 6.43
C ALA A 138 -4.88 12.31 6.11
N ASP A 139 -3.80 12.86 5.57
CA ASP A 139 -2.55 12.14 5.27
C ASP A 139 -1.88 11.62 6.55
N VAL A 140 -1.79 12.46 7.60
CA VAL A 140 -1.30 12.01 8.92
C VAL A 140 -2.15 10.85 9.46
N ILE A 141 -3.47 10.96 9.40
CA ILE A 141 -4.39 9.91 9.88
C ILE A 141 -4.19 8.60 9.11
N TYR A 142 -3.90 8.67 7.80
CA TYR A 142 -3.62 7.50 6.98
C TYR A 142 -2.38 6.73 7.47
N HIS A 143 -1.26 7.43 7.68
CA HIS A 143 -0.04 6.82 8.22
C HIS A 143 -0.21 6.30 9.67
N CYS A 144 -1.12 6.90 10.45
CA CYS A 144 -1.43 6.44 11.80
C CYS A 144 -2.39 5.24 11.87
N SER A 145 -2.86 4.71 10.74
CA SER A 145 -3.94 3.71 10.69
C SER A 145 -3.60 2.39 11.40
N TYR A 146 -2.32 2.03 11.49
CA TYR A 146 -1.83 0.85 12.22
C TYR A 146 -1.54 1.10 13.70
N GLY A 147 -1.88 2.30 14.20
CA GLY A 147 -1.70 2.72 15.58
C GLY A 147 -0.51 3.67 15.74
N ILE A 148 -0.49 4.39 16.86
CA ILE A 148 0.56 5.36 17.20
C ILE A 148 1.31 4.87 18.43
N GLN A 149 2.61 4.66 18.29
CA GLN A 149 3.51 4.35 19.39
C GLN A 149 3.78 5.61 20.21
N ALA A 150 4.18 6.69 19.54
CA ALA A 150 4.52 7.97 20.16
C ALA A 150 4.19 9.15 19.23
N ILE A 151 3.86 10.28 19.84
CA ILE A 151 3.75 11.58 19.19
C ILE A 151 4.87 12.45 19.72
N ILE A 152 5.76 12.92 18.84
CA ILE A 152 6.81 13.86 19.22
C ILE A 152 6.38 15.25 18.81
N PHE A 153 5.98 16.06 19.78
CA PHE A 153 5.57 17.43 19.55
C PHE A 153 6.78 18.36 19.65
N VAL A 154 7.23 18.86 18.50
CA VAL A 154 8.46 19.63 18.32
C VAL A 154 8.19 21.11 18.52
N VAL A 155 8.84 21.68 19.53
CA VAL A 155 8.67 23.04 20.01
C VAL A 155 9.98 23.79 19.90
N ASP A 156 9.97 24.90 19.15
CA ASP A 156 11.05 25.88 19.22
C ASP A 156 10.98 26.62 20.56
N ILE A 157 12.02 26.45 21.40
CA ILE A 157 12.07 27.04 22.75
C ILE A 157 12.10 28.58 22.71
N THR A 158 12.51 29.17 21.60
CA THR A 158 12.62 30.62 21.43
C THR A 158 11.28 31.26 21.07
N GLN A 159 10.35 30.47 20.54
CA GLN A 159 9.03 30.95 20.12
C GLN A 159 8.06 31.01 21.29
N ARG A 160 7.20 32.04 21.27
CA ARG A 160 6.09 32.18 22.23
C ARG A 160 4.79 31.88 21.50
N GLN A 161 4.24 30.70 21.72
CA GLN A 161 3.01 30.24 21.07
C GLN A 161 2.03 29.60 22.05
N PRO A 162 0.72 29.85 21.91
CA PRO A 162 -0.30 29.22 22.74
C PRO A 162 -0.53 27.76 22.37
N PHE A 163 0.02 26.84 23.17
CA PHE A 163 -0.12 25.39 22.92
C PHE A 163 -1.51 24.82 23.20
N LYS A 164 -2.31 25.51 24.02
CA LYS A 164 -3.59 24.98 24.52
C LYS A 164 -4.57 24.63 23.39
N ASN A 165 -4.65 25.46 22.35
CA ASN A 165 -5.54 25.15 21.24
C ASN A 165 -4.95 24.06 20.34
N THR A 166 -3.65 24.10 20.05
CA THR A 166 -2.93 23.06 19.30
C THR A 166 -3.16 21.67 19.90
N MET A 167 -3.05 21.51 21.22
CA MET A 167 -3.31 20.23 21.89
C MET A 167 -4.74 19.75 21.70
N ARG A 168 -5.73 20.64 21.79
CA ARG A 168 -7.15 20.30 21.54
C ARG A 168 -7.40 19.86 20.10
N ILE A 169 -6.71 20.48 19.14
CA ILE A 169 -6.81 20.11 17.73
C ILE A 169 -6.23 18.71 17.54
N ILE A 170 -5.02 18.46 18.06
CA ILE A 170 -4.36 17.14 18.01
C ILE A 170 -5.28 16.05 18.57
N GLN A 171 -5.83 16.25 19.78
CA GLN A 171 -6.78 15.29 20.37
C GLN A 171 -8.04 15.11 19.53
N GLY A 172 -8.50 16.17 18.85
CA GLY A 172 -9.68 16.14 18.01
C GLY A 172 -9.57 15.19 16.80
N PHE A 173 -8.37 14.98 16.24
CA PHE A 173 -8.20 14.12 15.06
C PHE A 173 -7.33 12.87 15.29
N LEU A 174 -6.40 12.88 16.27
CA LEU A 174 -5.64 11.71 16.70
C LEU A 174 -6.25 10.97 17.90
N GLY A 175 -7.33 11.50 18.48
CA GLY A 175 -8.04 10.92 19.62
C GLY A 175 -7.58 11.45 20.97
N GLU A 176 -8.43 11.29 21.98
CA GLU A 176 -8.21 11.84 23.33
C GLU A 176 -6.94 11.33 24.01
N ALA A 177 -6.53 10.08 23.71
CA ALA A 177 -5.32 9.43 24.23
C ALA A 177 -4.02 9.98 23.62
N ALA A 178 -4.08 10.93 22.67
CA ALA A 178 -2.90 11.47 22.01
C ALA A 178 -1.87 12.06 22.99
N LEU A 179 -2.33 12.79 24.02
CA LEU A 179 -1.44 13.39 25.02
C LEU A 179 -0.77 12.33 25.90
N ASP A 180 -1.42 11.18 26.12
CA ASP A 180 -0.85 10.07 26.89
C ASP A 180 0.33 9.41 26.17
N HIS A 181 0.43 9.57 24.85
CA HIS A 181 1.52 9.08 24.00
C HIS A 181 2.47 10.19 23.52
N MET A 182 2.35 11.40 24.07
CA MET A 182 3.11 12.56 23.61
C MET A 182 4.40 12.79 24.39
N ILE A 183 5.48 13.09 23.66
CA ILE A 183 6.77 13.57 24.14
C ILE A 183 7.00 14.96 23.54
N VAL A 184 7.44 15.93 24.35
CA VAL A 184 7.80 17.27 23.83
C VAL A 184 9.27 17.31 23.47
N ALA A 185 9.61 17.61 22.22
CA ALA A 185 10.99 17.81 21.80
C ALA A 185 11.30 19.29 21.65
N PHE A 186 12.26 19.81 22.41
CA PHE A 186 12.66 21.21 22.31
C PHE A 186 13.82 21.38 21.33
N THR A 187 13.64 22.25 20.34
CA THR A 187 14.67 22.67 19.40
C THR A 187 15.21 24.05 19.79
N HIS A 188 16.34 24.43 19.18
CA HIS A 188 17.00 25.73 19.40
C HIS A 188 17.41 26.00 20.86
N ALA A 189 17.56 24.95 21.66
CA ALA A 189 18.17 25.06 22.99
C ALA A 189 19.62 25.52 22.86
N THR A 190 20.09 26.30 23.84
CA THR A 190 21.49 26.73 23.85
C THR A 190 22.44 25.53 24.01
N LYS A 191 23.71 25.72 23.67
CA LYS A 191 24.75 24.70 23.85
C LYS A 191 24.78 24.16 25.28
N ASP A 192 24.80 25.06 26.27
CA ASP A 192 24.84 24.72 27.70
C ASP A 192 23.60 23.95 28.17
N GLN A 193 22.41 24.31 27.67
CA GLN A 193 21.18 23.59 27.97
C GLN A 193 21.18 22.16 27.42
N THR A 194 21.67 22.01 26.18
CA THR A 194 21.75 20.70 25.51
C THR A 194 22.78 19.80 26.20
N GLU A 195 23.96 20.33 26.53
CA GLU A 195 25.04 19.59 27.22
C GLU A 195 24.64 19.16 28.64
N ARG A 196 23.87 19.98 29.36
CA ARG A 196 23.43 19.68 30.73
C ARG A 196 22.10 18.92 30.80
N ASP A 197 21.46 18.64 29.66
CA ASP A 197 20.11 18.10 29.58
C ASP A 197 19.12 18.87 30.47
N GLN A 198 19.08 20.20 30.29
CA GLN A 198 18.29 21.12 31.12
C GLN A 198 17.57 22.18 30.30
N ILE A 199 16.28 22.37 30.58
CA ILE A 199 15.46 23.38 29.91
C ILE A 199 15.12 24.52 30.88
N LEU A 200 15.70 25.69 30.61
CA LEU A 200 15.57 26.89 31.44
C LEU A 200 14.62 27.89 30.79
N ASN A 201 14.14 28.86 31.59
CA ASN A 201 13.31 29.98 31.12
C ASN A 201 12.00 29.59 30.42
N LEU A 202 11.45 28.41 30.75
CA LEU A 202 10.17 27.97 30.24
C LEU A 202 9.04 28.96 30.59
N THR A 203 8.26 29.33 29.56
CA THR A 203 7.06 30.13 29.74
C THR A 203 6.00 29.35 30.53
N ARG A 204 4.98 30.06 31.05
CA ARG A 204 3.85 29.41 31.70
C ARG A 204 3.17 28.39 30.80
N GLU A 205 3.01 28.71 29.52
CA GLU A 205 2.35 27.82 28.55
C GLU A 205 3.16 26.55 28.29
N MET A 206 4.50 26.64 28.21
CA MET A 206 5.35 25.47 28.08
C MET A 206 5.28 24.56 29.32
N LYS A 207 5.21 25.15 30.52
CA LYS A 207 5.04 24.37 31.77
C LYS A 207 3.69 23.67 31.81
N GLU A 208 2.62 24.33 31.36
CA GLU A 208 1.28 23.72 31.25
C GLU A 208 1.27 22.59 30.21
N LEU A 209 1.93 22.77 29.06
CA LEU A 209 2.11 21.72 28.06
C LEU A 209 2.83 20.50 28.65
N LEU A 210 3.98 20.69 29.31
CA LEU A 210 4.74 19.61 29.93
C LEU A 210 3.92 18.86 30.99
N SER A 211 3.17 19.59 31.82
CA SER A 211 2.28 18.97 32.80
C SER A 211 1.20 18.10 32.14
N SER A 212 0.71 18.46 30.96
CA SER A 212 -0.31 17.69 30.24
C SER A 212 0.21 16.39 29.61
N VAL A 213 1.53 16.26 29.44
CA VAL A 213 2.19 15.09 28.85
C VAL A 213 3.06 14.35 29.86
N ASN A 214 2.72 14.44 31.15
CA ASN A 214 3.43 13.79 32.26
C ASN A 214 4.93 14.15 32.34
N ASN A 215 5.29 15.39 31.98
CA ASN A 215 6.66 15.91 31.97
C ASN A 215 7.63 15.09 31.09
N ARG A 216 7.13 14.43 30.03
CA ARG A 216 7.98 13.76 29.03
C ARG A 216 8.53 14.78 28.04
N TRP A 217 9.84 14.95 28.04
CA TRP A 217 10.52 15.83 27.11
C TRP A 217 11.95 15.40 26.78
N VAL A 218 12.41 15.86 25.62
CA VAL A 218 13.79 15.69 25.12
C VAL A 218 14.27 16.99 24.48
N ILE A 219 15.59 17.11 24.28
CA ILE A 219 16.16 18.19 23.47
C ILE A 219 16.57 17.61 22.12
N SER A 220 16.24 18.32 21.05
CA SER A 220 16.79 18.08 19.72
C SER A 220 18.05 18.94 19.56
N PRO A 221 19.24 18.33 19.51
CA PRO A 221 20.49 19.08 19.34
C PRO A 221 20.49 19.90 18.04
N ASN A 222 21.11 21.08 18.09
CA ASN A 222 21.27 21.92 16.90
C ASN A 222 22.45 21.38 16.05
N PRO A 223 22.23 21.01 14.77
CA PRO A 223 23.30 20.54 13.87
C PRO A 223 24.41 21.56 13.61
N ASP A 224 24.14 22.86 13.76
CA ASP A 224 25.18 23.90 13.62
C ASP A 224 26.16 23.93 14.80
N ILE A 225 25.77 23.33 15.93
CA ILE A 225 26.53 23.36 17.19
C ILE A 225 27.17 22.00 17.47
N PHE A 226 26.42 20.91 17.24
CA PHE A 226 26.83 19.56 17.58
C PHE A 226 26.98 18.71 16.32
N ARG A 227 28.11 17.99 16.26
CA ARG A 227 28.35 16.97 15.24
C ARG A 227 27.63 15.67 15.61
N GLU A 228 27.53 14.81 14.62
CA GLU A 228 26.73 13.58 14.61
C GLU A 228 27.26 12.50 15.57
N ASP A 229 28.59 12.43 15.64
CA ASP A 229 29.39 11.57 16.50
C ASP A 229 29.53 12.12 17.94
N ASN A 230 28.91 13.27 18.24
CA ASN A 230 29.01 13.89 19.55
C ASN A 230 28.15 13.11 20.57
N ASP A 231 28.76 12.74 21.71
CA ASP A 231 28.08 12.05 22.81
C ASP A 231 26.79 12.75 23.26
N VAL A 232 26.72 14.08 23.22
CA VAL A 232 25.52 14.84 23.57
C VAL A 232 24.37 14.51 22.62
N VAL A 233 24.65 14.38 21.32
CA VAL A 233 23.63 14.02 20.32
C VAL A 233 23.18 12.58 20.53
N LEU A 234 24.13 11.66 20.65
CA LEU A 234 23.86 10.24 20.86
C LEU A 234 23.02 10.03 22.13
N ASN A 235 23.40 10.65 23.24
CA ASN A 235 22.68 10.55 24.51
C ASN A 235 21.25 11.12 24.43
N ASN A 236 21.05 12.26 23.75
CA ASN A 236 19.72 12.83 23.54
C ASN A 236 18.83 11.92 22.67
N MET A 237 19.39 11.32 21.61
CA MET A 237 18.64 10.40 20.75
C MET A 237 18.36 9.06 21.42
N VAL A 238 19.29 8.53 22.23
CA VAL A 238 19.05 7.36 23.08
C VAL A 238 17.92 7.65 24.06
N LYS A 239 17.95 8.79 24.76
CA LYS A 239 16.86 9.22 25.67
C LYS A 239 15.51 9.27 24.95
N ALA A 240 15.45 9.87 23.76
CA ALA A 240 14.23 9.94 22.97
C ALA A 240 13.72 8.55 22.57
N LYS A 241 14.60 7.68 22.06
CA LYS A 241 14.28 6.30 21.68
C LYS A 241 13.79 5.47 22.87
N THR A 242 14.43 5.60 24.04
CA THR A 242 13.99 4.94 25.28
C THR A 242 12.59 5.39 25.68
N MET A 243 12.31 6.70 25.70
CA MET A 243 10.96 7.20 26.03
C MET A 243 9.89 6.72 25.04
N ILE A 244 10.24 6.60 23.75
CA ILE A 244 9.32 6.05 22.74
C ILE A 244 9.02 4.58 23.04
N ASP A 245 10.02 3.81 23.45
CA ASP A 245 9.85 2.38 23.72
C ASP A 245 9.17 2.07 25.06
N GLU A 246 9.26 2.99 26.03
CA GLU A 246 8.54 2.90 27.32
C GLU A 246 7.01 2.88 27.18
N PHE A 247 6.47 3.37 26.06
CA PHE A 247 5.05 3.20 25.75
C PHE A 247 4.74 1.71 25.49
N GLN A 248 4.03 1.09 26.43
CA GLN A 248 3.76 -0.35 26.42
C GLN A 248 3.16 -0.87 25.10
N ASN A 249 2.18 -0.14 24.55
CA ASN A 249 1.48 -0.53 23.33
C ASN A 249 1.14 0.72 22.51
N ALA A 250 1.21 0.61 21.19
CA ALA A 250 0.66 1.63 20.32
C ALA A 250 -0.86 1.74 20.50
N TYR A 251 -1.38 2.96 20.61
CA TYR A 251 -2.81 3.18 20.74
C TYR A 251 -3.48 3.29 19.38
N THR A 252 -4.77 2.93 19.34
CA THR A 252 -5.60 3.07 18.14
C THR A 252 -6.89 3.82 18.46
N THR A 253 -7.56 4.30 17.42
CA THR A 253 -8.87 4.94 17.50
C THR A 253 -9.87 4.24 16.58
N ALA A 254 -11.16 4.48 16.79
CA ALA A 254 -12.19 3.99 15.86
C ALA A 254 -11.98 4.50 14.42
N THR A 255 -11.40 5.70 14.27
CA THR A 255 -11.06 6.26 12.96
C THR A 255 -9.92 5.47 12.32
N PHE A 256 -8.83 5.21 13.05
CA PHE A 256 -7.68 4.45 12.53
C PHE A 256 -8.07 3.04 12.11
N ASN A 257 -8.87 2.35 12.93
CA ASN A 257 -9.37 1.02 12.59
C ASN A 257 -10.19 1.03 11.29
N LYS A 258 -11.06 2.01 11.07
CA LYS A 258 -11.83 2.13 9.82
C LYS A 258 -10.93 2.36 8.60
N VAL A 259 -9.90 3.18 8.74
CA VAL A 259 -8.95 3.48 7.66
C VAL A 259 -8.12 2.24 7.34
N ARG A 260 -7.61 1.54 8.36
CA ARG A 260 -6.89 0.27 8.21
C ARG A 260 -7.74 -0.77 7.51
N ASP A 261 -8.98 -0.99 7.97
CA ASP A 261 -9.88 -1.98 7.37
C ASP A 261 -10.18 -1.66 5.90
N ALA A 262 -10.33 -0.38 5.54
CA ALA A 262 -10.52 0.05 4.16
C ALA A 262 -9.25 -0.14 3.31
N ALA A 263 -8.08 0.20 3.86
CA ALA A 263 -6.79 0.01 3.20
C ALA A 263 -6.48 -1.49 2.99
N ASP A 264 -6.74 -2.34 3.98
CA ASP A 264 -6.54 -3.79 3.89
C ASP A 264 -7.49 -4.43 2.87
N LYS A 265 -8.80 -4.11 2.93
CA LYS A 265 -9.78 -4.58 1.93
C LYS A 265 -9.40 -4.15 0.52
N ARG A 266 -8.88 -2.93 0.37
CA ARG A 266 -8.42 -2.43 -0.92
C ARG A 266 -7.14 -3.14 -1.37
N ALA A 267 -6.17 -3.32 -0.48
CA ALA A 267 -4.94 -4.04 -0.82
C ALA A 267 -5.24 -5.51 -1.19
N GLU A 268 -6.22 -6.13 -0.54
CA GLU A 268 -6.76 -7.43 -0.91
C GLU A 268 -7.48 -7.39 -2.26
N ALA A 269 -8.37 -6.43 -2.49
CA ALA A 269 -9.04 -6.24 -3.78
C ALA A 269 -8.06 -5.93 -4.92
N LEU A 270 -6.99 -5.17 -4.66
CA LEU A 270 -5.94 -4.84 -5.62
C LEU A 270 -5.01 -6.03 -5.87
N ARG A 271 -4.73 -6.85 -4.86
CA ARG A 271 -4.05 -8.14 -5.02
C ARG A 271 -4.92 -9.10 -5.84
N ALA A 272 -6.22 -9.17 -5.55
CA ALA A 272 -7.18 -9.97 -6.31
C ALA A 272 -7.32 -9.46 -7.75
N ALA A 273 -7.38 -8.14 -7.95
CA ALA A 273 -7.42 -7.49 -9.25
C ALA A 273 -6.10 -7.62 -10.02
N LYS A 274 -4.95 -7.78 -9.35
CA LYS A 274 -3.66 -8.08 -10.00
C LYS A 274 -3.62 -9.45 -10.68
N TYR A 275 -4.63 -10.30 -10.48
CA TYR A 275 -4.75 -11.61 -11.13
C TYR A 275 -6.08 -11.72 -11.89
N SER A 276 -6.00 -12.23 -13.12
CA SER A 276 -7.18 -12.57 -13.93
C SER A 276 -7.97 -13.69 -13.25
N CYS A 277 -9.08 -13.35 -12.58
CA CYS A 277 -9.92 -14.28 -11.81
C CYS A 277 -11.38 -14.26 -12.26
N PHE A 278 -12.07 -15.37 -12.02
CA PHE A 278 -13.51 -15.56 -12.19
C PHE A 278 -14.19 -15.72 -10.83
N LYS A 279 -15.51 -15.52 -10.80
CA LYS A 279 -16.33 -15.88 -9.63
C LYS A 279 -16.42 -17.40 -9.49
N LEU A 280 -16.54 -17.89 -8.26
CA LEU A 280 -16.52 -19.33 -7.96
C LEU A 280 -17.65 -20.15 -8.63
N ASP A 281 -18.79 -19.53 -8.90
CA ASP A 281 -19.97 -20.16 -9.51
C ASP A 281 -20.07 -19.98 -11.03
N THR A 282 -19.10 -19.28 -11.65
CA THR A 282 -18.97 -19.18 -13.11
C THR A 282 -18.96 -20.59 -13.72
N LYS A 283 -19.76 -20.81 -14.77
CA LYS A 283 -19.95 -22.14 -15.34
C LYS A 283 -18.93 -22.45 -16.42
N VAL A 284 -18.44 -23.69 -16.41
CA VAL A 284 -17.58 -24.26 -17.46
C VAL A 284 -18.16 -25.58 -17.97
N ILE A 285 -17.80 -25.94 -19.20
CA ILE A 285 -18.21 -27.20 -19.84
C ILE A 285 -17.04 -28.18 -19.77
N LEU A 286 -17.23 -29.33 -19.14
CA LEU A 286 -16.24 -30.42 -19.12
C LEU A 286 -16.28 -31.24 -20.43
N GLU A 287 -15.23 -31.99 -20.74
CA GLU A 287 -15.16 -32.85 -21.94
C GLU A 287 -16.28 -33.91 -22.00
N ASN A 288 -16.78 -34.35 -20.84
CA ASN A 288 -17.95 -35.21 -20.73
C ASN A 288 -19.29 -34.47 -20.94
N LYS A 289 -19.25 -33.21 -21.38
CA LYS A 289 -20.37 -32.29 -21.63
C LYS A 289 -21.17 -31.86 -20.40
N LYS A 290 -20.73 -32.20 -19.17
CA LYS A 290 -21.34 -31.67 -17.95
C LYS A 290 -20.96 -30.20 -17.80
N VAL A 291 -21.96 -29.38 -17.42
CA VAL A 291 -21.74 -28.00 -17.02
C VAL A 291 -21.59 -27.96 -15.51
N VAL A 292 -20.45 -27.44 -15.03
CA VAL A 292 -20.12 -27.36 -13.60
C VAL A 292 -19.66 -25.95 -13.24
N PRO A 293 -19.86 -25.47 -12.00
CA PRO A 293 -19.21 -24.26 -11.52
C PRO A 293 -17.69 -24.45 -11.44
N MET A 294 -16.93 -23.39 -11.68
CA MET A 294 -15.45 -23.41 -11.66
C MET A 294 -14.88 -23.88 -10.32
N SER A 295 -15.58 -23.63 -9.21
CA SER A 295 -15.22 -24.14 -7.87
C SER A 295 -15.13 -25.66 -7.76
N LEU A 296 -15.74 -26.42 -8.68
CA LEU A 296 -15.65 -27.89 -8.69
C LEU A 296 -14.58 -28.44 -9.65
N VAL A 297 -13.94 -27.58 -10.45
CA VAL A 297 -12.91 -27.96 -11.41
C VAL A 297 -11.62 -28.30 -10.69
N ARG A 298 -10.98 -29.39 -11.09
CA ARG A 298 -9.72 -29.88 -10.51
C ARG A 298 -8.61 -29.89 -11.55
N VAL A 299 -7.37 -29.84 -11.08
CA VAL A 299 -6.19 -30.07 -11.93
C VAL A 299 -6.26 -31.47 -12.55
N GLY A 300 -6.10 -31.53 -13.88
CA GLY A 300 -6.29 -32.71 -14.71
C GLY A 300 -7.65 -32.78 -15.43
N ASP A 301 -8.64 -32.00 -14.99
CA ASP A 301 -9.92 -31.92 -15.72
C ASP A 301 -9.71 -31.28 -17.10
N ARG A 302 -10.48 -31.75 -18.08
CA ARG A 302 -10.48 -31.17 -19.44
C ARG A 302 -11.72 -30.29 -19.61
N VAL A 303 -11.49 -28.99 -19.73
CA VAL A 303 -12.52 -27.95 -19.83
C VAL A 303 -12.60 -27.40 -21.25
N CYS A 304 -13.76 -26.89 -21.65
CA CYS A 304 -13.97 -26.27 -22.94
C CYS A 304 -13.20 -24.96 -23.03
N CYS A 305 -12.43 -24.80 -24.11
CA CYS A 305 -11.52 -23.69 -24.32
C CYS A 305 -11.78 -22.94 -25.62
N GLY A 306 -12.83 -23.31 -26.36
CA GLY A 306 -13.20 -22.72 -27.63
C GLY A 306 -13.99 -23.69 -28.49
N ALA A 307 -14.31 -23.24 -29.71
CA ALA A 307 -14.91 -24.08 -30.74
C ALA A 307 -14.27 -23.79 -32.09
N ILE A 308 -14.01 -24.84 -32.87
CA ILE A 308 -13.40 -24.75 -34.21
C ILE A 308 -14.17 -25.71 -35.13
N ASN A 309 -14.60 -25.22 -36.30
CA ASN A 309 -15.30 -26.01 -37.31
C ASN A 309 -16.50 -26.81 -36.76
N GLY A 310 -17.30 -26.19 -35.89
CA GLY A 310 -18.48 -26.80 -35.29
C GLY A 310 -18.21 -27.87 -34.23
N LYS A 311 -16.96 -28.02 -33.77
CA LYS A 311 -16.57 -28.93 -32.68
C LYS A 311 -15.99 -28.14 -31.51
N LEU A 312 -16.40 -28.53 -30.30
CA LEU A 312 -15.83 -27.99 -29.06
C LEU A 312 -14.37 -28.45 -28.89
N LYS A 313 -13.51 -27.55 -28.46
CA LYS A 313 -12.11 -27.82 -28.13
C LYS A 313 -11.97 -27.92 -26.62
N PHE A 314 -11.40 -29.02 -26.14
CA PHE A 314 -11.15 -29.23 -24.71
C PHE A 314 -9.66 -29.28 -24.40
N SER A 315 -9.26 -28.61 -23.32
CA SER A 315 -7.87 -28.56 -22.86
C SER A 315 -7.78 -28.91 -21.37
N GLU A 316 -6.67 -29.53 -20.99
CA GLU A 316 -6.39 -29.89 -19.60
C GLU A 316 -6.14 -28.62 -18.76
N VAL A 317 -6.76 -28.59 -17.58
CA VAL A 317 -6.42 -27.67 -16.50
C VAL A 317 -5.16 -28.19 -15.82
N TYR A 318 -4.06 -27.47 -15.96
CA TYR A 318 -2.77 -27.90 -15.39
C TYR A 318 -2.41 -27.17 -14.10
N LEU A 319 -3.12 -26.07 -13.79
CA LEU A 319 -2.88 -25.25 -12.60
C LEU A 319 -4.14 -24.48 -12.20
N ILE A 320 -4.42 -24.44 -10.90
CA ILE A 320 -5.29 -23.42 -10.28
C ILE A 320 -4.36 -22.40 -9.66
N ALA A 321 -4.24 -21.24 -10.29
CA ALA A 321 -3.20 -20.25 -9.99
C ALA A 321 -3.53 -19.38 -8.78
N HIS A 322 -4.83 -19.17 -8.54
CA HIS A 322 -5.33 -18.30 -7.48
C HIS A 322 -6.72 -18.80 -7.04
N TYR A 323 -6.96 -18.85 -5.74
CA TYR A 323 -8.23 -19.32 -5.17
C TYR A 323 -8.43 -18.73 -3.77
N SER A 324 -9.63 -18.24 -3.49
CA SER A 324 -10.11 -17.97 -2.14
C SER A 324 -11.62 -18.19 -2.08
N SER A 325 -12.13 -18.67 -0.95
CA SER A 325 -13.56 -18.77 -0.69
C SER A 325 -14.14 -17.61 0.12
N GLU A 326 -13.29 -16.87 0.84
CA GLU A 326 -13.74 -15.87 1.81
C GLU A 326 -13.49 -14.42 1.39
N SER A 327 -12.46 -14.19 0.55
CA SER A 327 -12.04 -12.86 0.12
C SER A 327 -13.14 -12.12 -0.63
N MET A 328 -13.43 -10.88 -0.23
CA MET A 328 -14.37 -10.02 -0.95
C MET A 328 -13.67 -9.40 -2.16
N THR A 329 -14.20 -9.63 -3.36
CA THR A 329 -13.54 -9.25 -4.62
C THR A 329 -14.47 -8.43 -5.49
N GLU A 330 -13.90 -7.41 -6.12
CA GLU A 330 -14.56 -6.60 -7.14
C GLU A 330 -14.60 -7.35 -8.48
N PHE A 331 -15.79 -7.47 -9.05
CA PHE A 331 -16.03 -8.06 -10.37
C PHE A 331 -16.74 -7.06 -11.28
N LEU A 332 -16.34 -7.04 -12.55
CA LEU A 332 -17.16 -6.48 -13.62
C LEU A 332 -18.18 -7.52 -14.05
N LYS A 333 -19.45 -7.14 -14.00
CA LYS A 333 -20.56 -7.87 -14.60
C LYS A 333 -20.74 -7.37 -16.03
N VAL A 334 -20.40 -8.24 -16.98
CA VAL A 334 -20.56 -7.96 -18.41
C VAL A 334 -21.83 -8.64 -18.88
N GLU A 335 -22.86 -7.87 -19.19
CA GLU A 335 -24.14 -8.35 -19.71
C GLU A 335 -24.15 -8.23 -21.24
N PHE A 336 -24.54 -9.28 -21.94
CA PHE A 336 -24.49 -9.34 -23.39
C PHE A 336 -25.76 -9.93 -23.99
N THR A 337 -25.98 -9.59 -25.27
CA THR A 337 -27.04 -10.17 -26.11
C THR A 337 -26.43 -10.64 -27.43
N THR A 338 -26.72 -11.88 -27.78
CA THR A 338 -26.30 -12.50 -29.05
C THR A 338 -27.19 -12.04 -30.21
N PRO A 339 -26.78 -12.23 -31.48
CA PRO A 339 -27.61 -11.87 -32.64
C PRO A 339 -28.98 -12.55 -32.65
N ASP A 340 -29.08 -13.75 -32.07
CA ASP A 340 -30.32 -14.52 -31.94
C ASP A 340 -31.18 -14.10 -30.74
N GLY A 341 -30.81 -13.01 -30.04
CA GLY A 341 -31.55 -12.46 -28.90
C GLY A 341 -31.30 -13.19 -27.56
N ILE A 342 -30.34 -14.12 -27.50
CA ILE A 342 -30.00 -14.82 -26.25
C ILE A 342 -29.22 -13.86 -25.35
N LYS A 343 -29.70 -13.68 -24.13
CA LYS A 343 -29.04 -12.86 -23.11
C LYS A 343 -28.18 -13.71 -22.19
N GLY A 344 -27.08 -13.12 -21.71
CA GLY A 344 -26.21 -13.75 -20.73
C GLY A 344 -25.37 -12.72 -19.97
N SER A 345 -24.62 -13.20 -18.98
CA SER A 345 -23.69 -12.37 -18.21
C SER A 345 -22.48 -13.17 -17.75
N LEU A 346 -21.34 -12.52 -17.61
CA LEU A 346 -20.15 -13.08 -16.94
C LEU A 346 -19.63 -12.10 -15.89
N LEU A 347 -19.23 -12.63 -14.74
CA LEU A 347 -18.54 -11.90 -13.67
C LEU A 347 -17.05 -12.26 -13.69
N LEU A 348 -16.20 -11.26 -13.90
CA LEU A 348 -14.75 -11.39 -13.98
C LEU A 348 -14.07 -10.16 -13.39
N THR A 349 -12.85 -10.30 -12.88
CA THR A 349 -12.10 -9.15 -12.35
C THR A 349 -11.78 -8.13 -13.46
N PRO A 350 -11.66 -6.81 -13.16
CA PRO A 350 -11.40 -5.79 -14.18
C PRO A 350 -10.18 -6.04 -15.08
N GLU A 351 -9.13 -6.65 -14.54
CA GLU A 351 -7.89 -6.98 -15.26
C GLU A 351 -7.95 -8.31 -16.02
N HIS A 352 -9.08 -9.03 -15.98
CA HIS A 352 -9.22 -10.31 -16.67
C HIS A 352 -9.35 -10.06 -18.18
N HIS A 353 -8.58 -10.78 -19.00
CA HIS A 353 -8.58 -10.56 -20.44
C HIS A 353 -9.64 -11.40 -21.16
N ILE A 354 -10.41 -10.73 -22.00
CA ILE A 354 -11.39 -11.38 -22.88
C ILE A 354 -11.17 -10.95 -24.33
N ILE A 355 -11.83 -11.63 -25.26
CA ILE A 355 -11.80 -11.20 -26.66
C ILE A 355 -12.77 -10.04 -26.85
N ILE A 356 -12.23 -8.83 -27.04
CA ILE A 356 -12.95 -7.60 -27.38
C ILE A 356 -12.61 -7.24 -28.82
N ASN A 357 -13.62 -7.12 -29.68
CA ASN A 357 -13.45 -6.74 -31.09
C ASN A 357 -12.42 -7.61 -31.85
N ASN A 358 -12.43 -8.93 -31.57
CA ASN A 358 -11.51 -9.95 -32.11
C ASN A 358 -10.06 -9.89 -31.62
N THR A 359 -9.75 -9.07 -30.63
CA THR A 359 -8.43 -9.02 -29.98
C THR A 359 -8.55 -9.27 -28.48
N PHE A 360 -7.53 -9.84 -27.84
CA PHE A 360 -7.52 -9.90 -26.38
C PHE A 360 -7.31 -8.50 -25.81
N ASP A 361 -8.15 -8.11 -24.87
CA ASP A 361 -8.05 -6.85 -24.14
C ASP A 361 -8.60 -7.02 -22.71
N TYR A 362 -8.29 -6.07 -21.82
CA TYR A 362 -8.76 -6.08 -20.44
C TYR A 362 -10.27 -5.89 -20.37
N ALA A 363 -10.93 -6.59 -19.45
CA ALA A 363 -12.38 -6.43 -19.25
C ALA A 363 -12.79 -5.00 -18.84
N LYS A 364 -11.92 -4.26 -18.13
CA LYS A 364 -12.14 -2.85 -17.84
C LYS A 364 -12.22 -1.94 -19.07
N ASN A 365 -11.73 -2.41 -20.22
CA ASN A 365 -11.79 -1.67 -21.48
C ASN A 365 -13.09 -1.94 -22.27
N ILE A 366 -14.00 -2.76 -21.76
CA ILE A 366 -15.29 -3.02 -22.39
C ILE A 366 -16.16 -1.77 -22.29
N CYS A 367 -16.53 -1.23 -23.44
CA CYS A 367 -17.52 -0.17 -23.56
C CYS A 367 -18.88 -0.75 -24.00
N PRO A 368 -19.96 -0.56 -23.23
CA PRO A 368 -21.32 -0.95 -23.63
C PRO A 368 -21.69 -0.41 -25.03
N TYR A 369 -22.51 -1.18 -25.75
CA TYR A 369 -23.02 -0.92 -27.10
C TYR A 369 -21.98 -0.84 -28.23
N THR A 370 -20.70 -0.64 -27.91
CA THR A 370 -19.61 -0.49 -28.89
C THR A 370 -18.70 -1.71 -28.94
N SER A 371 -18.46 -2.34 -27.79
CA SER A 371 -17.63 -3.54 -27.69
C SER A 371 -18.40 -4.79 -28.10
N LYS A 372 -17.75 -5.64 -28.89
CA LYS A 372 -18.23 -6.98 -29.22
C LYS A 372 -17.38 -8.03 -28.54
N ILE A 373 -18.03 -8.99 -27.91
CA ILE A 373 -17.38 -10.12 -27.26
C ILE A 373 -17.69 -11.43 -28.00
N GLN A 374 -16.87 -12.46 -27.82
CA GLN A 374 -17.11 -13.78 -28.42
C GLN A 374 -17.83 -14.72 -27.44
N VAL A 375 -19.00 -15.21 -27.85
CA VAL A 375 -19.88 -16.07 -27.05
C VAL A 375 -20.08 -17.39 -27.77
N LEU A 376 -19.97 -18.49 -27.04
CA LEU A 376 -20.25 -19.85 -27.49
C LEU A 376 -21.76 -20.10 -27.49
N ILE A 377 -22.32 -20.38 -28.68
CA ILE A 377 -23.68 -20.85 -28.86
C ILE A 377 -23.62 -22.23 -29.51
N GLY A 378 -24.06 -23.26 -28.77
CA GLY A 378 -23.94 -24.65 -29.19
C GLY A 378 -22.48 -25.04 -29.40
N THR A 379 -22.03 -25.09 -30.66
CA THR A 379 -20.65 -25.42 -31.04
C THR A 379 -19.99 -24.34 -31.90
N GLN A 380 -20.51 -23.11 -31.87
CA GLN A 380 -19.98 -21.98 -32.64
C GLN A 380 -19.70 -20.78 -31.72
N LEU A 381 -18.62 -20.05 -32.01
CA LEU A 381 -18.34 -18.76 -31.38
C LEU A 381 -18.91 -17.66 -32.26
N VAL A 382 -19.81 -16.85 -31.69
CA VAL A 382 -20.44 -15.73 -32.36
C VAL A 382 -20.09 -14.42 -31.67
N GLN A 383 -20.14 -13.31 -32.40
CA GLN A 383 -19.99 -11.99 -31.80
C GLN A 383 -21.32 -11.56 -31.15
N ALA A 384 -21.28 -11.24 -29.85
CA ALA A 384 -22.39 -10.67 -29.10
C ALA A 384 -22.10 -9.21 -28.76
N HIS A 385 -23.16 -8.41 -28.68
CA HIS A 385 -23.07 -7.03 -28.23
C HIS A 385 -23.13 -6.98 -26.70
N VAL A 386 -22.26 -6.17 -26.10
CA VAL A 386 -22.34 -5.87 -24.67
C VAL A 386 -23.43 -4.82 -24.44
N GLU A 387 -24.43 -5.14 -23.63
CA GLU A 387 -25.54 -4.23 -23.30
C GLU A 387 -25.19 -3.33 -22.12
N ASN A 388 -24.50 -3.88 -21.12
CA ASN A 388 -24.22 -3.19 -19.87
C ASN A 388 -22.95 -3.74 -19.22
N VAL A 389 -22.25 -2.87 -18.51
CA VAL A 389 -21.11 -3.23 -17.66
C VAL A 389 -21.31 -2.54 -16.32
N SER A 390 -21.39 -3.32 -15.24
CA SER A 390 -21.51 -2.80 -13.88
C SER A 390 -20.50 -3.46 -12.96
N THR A 391 -20.24 -2.84 -11.81
CA THR A 391 -19.36 -3.39 -10.78
C THR A 391 -20.19 -4.05 -9.69
N GLU A 392 -19.82 -5.28 -9.31
CA GLU A 392 -20.41 -6.01 -8.19
C GLU A 392 -19.30 -6.57 -7.27
N TYR A 393 -19.58 -6.70 -5.97
CA TYR A 393 -18.65 -7.25 -4.98
C TYR A 393 -19.16 -8.61 -4.50
N HIS A 394 -18.35 -9.64 -4.66
CA HIS A 394 -18.71 -11.02 -4.28
C HIS A 394 -17.59 -11.68 -3.49
N LYS A 395 -17.97 -12.60 -2.60
CA LYS A 395 -17.02 -13.46 -1.90
C LYS A 395 -16.50 -14.56 -2.81
N GLY A 396 -15.20 -14.76 -2.76
CA GLY A 396 -14.49 -15.86 -3.38
C GLY A 396 -14.22 -15.67 -4.86
N TYR A 397 -13.10 -16.21 -5.32
CA TYR A 397 -12.64 -16.15 -6.69
C TYR A 397 -11.76 -17.36 -7.04
N ILE A 398 -11.59 -17.59 -8.33
CA ILE A 398 -10.73 -18.65 -8.85
C ILE A 398 -10.05 -18.23 -10.15
N SER A 399 -8.79 -18.60 -10.32
CA SER A 399 -8.03 -18.45 -11.56
C SER A 399 -7.52 -19.82 -12.02
N ILE A 400 -8.01 -20.27 -13.17
CA ILE A 400 -7.72 -21.59 -13.75
C ILE A 400 -6.85 -21.42 -14.98
N PHE A 401 -5.75 -22.16 -15.09
CA PHE A 401 -4.87 -22.13 -16.26
C PHE A 401 -5.01 -23.44 -17.05
N THR A 402 -5.31 -23.29 -18.34
CA THR A 402 -5.45 -24.43 -19.28
C THR A 402 -4.22 -24.52 -20.19
N ARG A 403 -3.92 -25.72 -20.69
CA ARG A 403 -2.82 -25.93 -21.67
C ARG A 403 -3.06 -25.23 -23.01
N SER A 404 -4.25 -24.68 -23.27
CA SER A 404 -4.51 -23.92 -24.50
C SER A 404 -4.41 -22.41 -24.31
N GLY A 405 -4.32 -21.93 -23.06
CA GLY A 405 -4.31 -20.50 -22.76
C GLY A 405 -5.70 -19.83 -22.77
N THR A 406 -6.76 -20.59 -22.98
CA THR A 406 -8.13 -20.07 -23.09
C THR A 406 -9.12 -20.93 -22.31
N ILE A 407 -10.26 -20.37 -21.96
CA ILE A 407 -11.35 -21.07 -21.29
C ILE A 407 -12.70 -20.46 -21.71
N ILE A 408 -13.75 -21.28 -21.79
CA ILE A 408 -15.13 -20.82 -21.94
C ILE A 408 -15.76 -20.69 -20.55
N ALA A 409 -16.11 -19.48 -20.17
CA ALA A 409 -16.66 -19.10 -18.87
C ALA A 409 -18.02 -18.42 -19.06
N ASP A 410 -19.10 -19.01 -18.52
CA ASP A 410 -20.49 -18.59 -18.79
C ASP A 410 -20.76 -18.30 -20.27
N ASN A 411 -20.25 -19.20 -21.12
CA ASN A 411 -20.28 -19.16 -22.58
C ASN A 411 -19.38 -18.10 -23.24
N ILE A 412 -18.68 -17.23 -22.52
CA ILE A 412 -17.73 -16.27 -23.12
C ILE A 412 -16.32 -16.87 -23.19
N ILE A 413 -15.65 -16.69 -24.32
CA ILE A 413 -14.23 -17.07 -24.44
C ILE A 413 -13.32 -16.03 -23.78
N CYS A 414 -12.50 -16.51 -22.85
CA CYS A 414 -11.60 -15.71 -22.04
C CYS A 414 -10.17 -16.23 -22.15
N SER A 415 -9.19 -15.34 -21.95
CA SER A 415 -7.80 -15.76 -21.71
C SER A 415 -7.71 -16.32 -20.31
N CYS A 416 -6.95 -17.40 -20.13
CA CYS A 416 -6.71 -17.94 -18.81
C CYS A 416 -5.40 -17.41 -18.17
N TYR A 417 -4.83 -16.31 -18.69
CA TYR A 417 -3.59 -15.70 -18.19
C TYR A 417 -3.82 -14.31 -17.58
N ALA A 418 -3.04 -14.00 -16.54
CA ALA A 418 -3.13 -12.76 -15.78
C ALA A 418 -2.36 -11.56 -16.37
N MET A 419 -1.51 -11.79 -17.38
CA MET A 419 -0.73 -10.73 -18.03
C MET A 419 -1.08 -10.70 -19.53
N CYS A 420 -1.04 -9.52 -20.16
CA CYS A 420 -1.23 -9.14 -21.58
C CYS A 420 -2.59 -8.66 -22.08
N PRO A 421 -2.54 -7.50 -22.76
CA PRO A 421 -2.31 -7.52 -24.22
C PRO A 421 -0.99 -6.85 -24.68
N PRO A 422 -0.42 -7.18 -25.88
CA PRO A 422 -1.01 -7.97 -26.99
C PRO A 422 -0.42 -9.39 -27.23
N TYR A 423 0.39 -9.97 -26.34
CA TYR A 423 1.21 -11.15 -26.64
C TYR A 423 0.80 -12.47 -25.93
N GLN A 424 -0.44 -12.93 -26.12
CA GLN A 424 -0.92 -14.24 -25.61
C GLN A 424 0.07 -15.39 -25.90
N ASN A 425 0.66 -15.41 -27.12
CA ASN A 425 1.62 -16.42 -27.54
C ASN A 425 2.96 -16.36 -26.78
N ILE A 426 3.42 -15.15 -26.40
CA ILE A 426 4.68 -14.98 -25.65
C ILE A 426 4.50 -15.45 -24.21
N ILE A 427 3.34 -15.19 -23.60
CA ILE A 427 3.06 -15.67 -22.24
C ILE A 427 2.84 -17.18 -22.24
N HIS A 428 2.17 -17.71 -23.26
CA HIS A 428 2.06 -19.14 -23.44
C HIS A 428 3.45 -19.82 -23.50
N PHE A 429 4.39 -19.19 -24.21
CA PHE A 429 5.79 -19.63 -24.29
C PHE A 429 6.55 -19.46 -22.97
N SER A 430 6.39 -18.35 -22.23
CA SER A 430 7.06 -18.14 -20.94
C SER A 430 6.58 -19.08 -19.84
N LEU A 431 5.35 -19.59 -19.96
CA LEU A 431 4.79 -20.62 -19.09
C LEU A 431 5.18 -22.04 -19.51
N TYR A 432 5.89 -22.24 -20.64
CA TYR A 432 6.29 -23.56 -21.12
C TYR A 432 7.11 -24.37 -20.10
N PRO A 433 8.06 -23.80 -19.32
CA PRO A 433 8.75 -24.53 -18.27
C PRO A 433 7.80 -25.06 -17.18
N LEU A 434 6.77 -24.27 -16.80
CA LEU A 434 5.75 -24.70 -15.85
C LEU A 434 4.82 -25.77 -16.44
N GLN A 435 4.47 -25.65 -17.71
CA GLN A 435 3.68 -26.64 -18.44
C GLN A 435 4.41 -27.98 -18.59
N ILE A 436 5.74 -27.96 -18.77
CA ILE A 436 6.58 -29.17 -18.79
C ILE A 436 6.66 -29.75 -17.37
N PHE A 437 6.94 -28.93 -16.37
CA PHE A 437 7.05 -29.37 -14.99
C PHE A 437 5.75 -30.03 -14.50
N SER A 438 4.58 -29.50 -14.89
CA SER A 438 3.28 -30.08 -14.55
C SER A 438 3.03 -31.47 -15.15
N VAL A 439 3.76 -31.86 -16.21
CA VAL A 439 3.73 -33.23 -16.77
C VAL A 439 4.46 -34.21 -15.85
N PHE A 440 5.56 -33.79 -15.22
CA PHE A 440 6.38 -34.64 -14.35
C PHE A 440 5.89 -34.68 -12.90
N LYS A 441 5.20 -33.63 -12.44
CA LYS A 441 4.63 -33.55 -11.09
C LYS A 441 3.33 -32.77 -11.13
N LYS A 442 2.23 -33.37 -10.64
CA LYS A 442 0.96 -32.63 -10.49
C LYS A 442 1.18 -31.44 -9.57
N LEU A 443 0.91 -30.25 -10.09
CA LEU A 443 0.95 -29.00 -9.34
C LEU A 443 -0.32 -28.91 -8.49
N THR A 444 -0.26 -29.46 -7.28
CA THR A 444 -1.33 -29.31 -6.29
C THR A 444 -1.15 -27.98 -5.58
N ASN A 445 -2.17 -27.11 -5.64
CA ASN A 445 -2.27 -26.00 -4.71
C ASN A 445 -2.79 -26.61 -3.40
N ASP A 446 -1.92 -26.79 -2.41
CA ASP A 446 -2.32 -27.15 -1.05
C ASP A 446 -3.11 -25.98 -0.46
N ASN A 447 -4.43 -25.92 -0.71
CA ASN A 447 -5.51 -25.17 -0.02
C ASN A 447 -5.23 -23.77 0.60
N ASN A 448 -4.12 -23.15 0.25
CA ASN A 448 -3.62 -21.92 0.83
C ASN A 448 -3.75 -20.86 -0.26
N GLU A 449 -4.27 -19.70 0.12
CA GLU A 449 -4.55 -18.50 -0.68
C GLU A 449 -3.28 -17.88 -1.33
N LYS A 450 -2.21 -18.66 -1.51
CA LYS A 450 -0.92 -18.23 -2.06
C LYS A 450 -0.85 -18.52 -3.56
N ILE A 451 -0.34 -17.54 -4.30
CA ILE A 451 -0.03 -17.66 -5.72
C ILE A 451 1.08 -18.72 -5.90
N HIS A 452 1.01 -19.48 -6.99
CA HIS A 452 2.03 -20.48 -7.28
C HIS A 452 3.44 -19.83 -7.40
N PRO A 453 4.49 -20.34 -6.71
CA PRO A 453 5.80 -19.69 -6.63
C PRO A 453 6.47 -19.34 -7.97
N TYR A 454 6.24 -20.17 -9.00
CA TYR A 454 6.76 -19.87 -10.36
C TYR A 454 6.08 -18.66 -11.01
N LEU A 455 4.79 -18.43 -10.76
CA LEU A 455 4.09 -17.25 -11.27
C LEU A 455 4.57 -15.99 -10.54
N GLU A 456 4.88 -16.10 -9.25
CA GLU A 456 5.52 -15.04 -8.48
C GLU A 456 6.93 -14.73 -9.00
N PHE A 457 7.73 -15.76 -9.29
CA PHE A 457 9.04 -15.60 -9.93
C PHE A 457 8.97 -14.90 -11.30
N LEU A 458 8.08 -15.33 -12.19
CA LEU A 458 7.91 -14.70 -13.50
C LEU A 458 7.47 -13.24 -13.39
N LYS A 459 6.58 -12.94 -12.43
CA LYS A 459 6.12 -11.58 -12.14
C LYS A 459 7.28 -10.70 -11.68
N ASN A 460 8.06 -11.14 -10.69
CA ASN A 460 9.21 -10.40 -10.18
C ASN A 460 10.22 -10.10 -11.30
N ARG A 461 10.43 -11.06 -12.22
CA ARG A 461 11.30 -10.84 -13.40
C ARG A 461 10.71 -9.84 -14.40
N TYR A 462 9.42 -9.90 -14.70
CA TYR A 462 8.76 -8.95 -15.60
C TYR A 462 8.71 -7.53 -15.03
N GLU A 463 8.38 -7.37 -13.75
CA GLU A 463 8.38 -6.08 -13.05
C GLU A 463 9.80 -5.48 -13.02
N ASN A 464 10.84 -6.30 -12.79
CA ASN A 464 12.24 -5.87 -12.88
C ASN A 464 12.67 -5.44 -14.29
N ILE A 465 12.24 -6.15 -15.34
CA ILE A 465 12.55 -5.79 -16.73
C ILE A 465 11.83 -4.50 -17.15
N ASN A 466 10.55 -4.33 -16.79
CA ASN A 466 9.80 -3.12 -17.08
C ASN A 466 10.33 -1.90 -16.29
N SER A 467 10.77 -2.11 -15.05
CA SER A 467 11.48 -1.11 -14.24
C SER A 467 12.78 -0.65 -14.95
N LEU A 468 13.56 -1.59 -15.48
CA LEU A 468 14.77 -1.29 -16.26
C LEU A 468 14.46 -0.50 -17.54
N LEU A 469 13.46 -0.93 -18.31
CA LEU A 469 13.06 -0.30 -19.57
C LEU A 469 12.37 1.06 -19.36
N GLY A 470 11.66 1.23 -18.25
CA GLY A 470 11.09 2.51 -17.81
C GLY A 470 12.18 3.53 -17.44
N LYS A 471 13.24 3.09 -16.75
CA LYS A 471 14.44 3.91 -16.50
C LYS A 471 15.15 4.31 -17.79
N THR A 472 15.24 3.41 -18.78
CA THR A 472 15.87 3.75 -20.07
C THR A 472 15.06 4.77 -20.88
N ARG A 473 13.72 4.78 -20.76
CA ARG A 473 12.88 5.81 -21.39
C ARG A 473 12.94 7.18 -20.72
N LEU A 474 13.24 7.24 -19.42
CA LEU A 474 13.49 8.49 -18.68
C LEU A 474 14.88 9.08 -18.96
N LEU A 475 15.83 8.27 -19.47
CA LEU A 475 17.17 8.72 -19.87
C LEU A 475 17.25 9.21 -21.32
N ILE A 476 16.16 9.16 -22.09
CA ILE A 476 16.07 9.62 -23.50
C ILE A 476 15.02 10.75 -23.64
N LYS A 477 14.86 11.59 -22.61
CA LYS A 477 14.09 12.83 -22.71
C LYS A 477 14.88 14.01 -22.18
#